data_AF-A0A4U1JB01-F1
#
_entry.id   AF-A0A4U1JB01-F1
#
_cell.length_a   1.000
_cell.length_b   1.000
_cell.length_c   1.000
_cell.angle_alpha   90.00
_cell.angle_beta   90.00
_cell.angle_gamma   90.00
#
_symmetry.space_group_name_H-M   'P 1'
#
loop_
_entity.id
_entity.type
_entity.pdbx_description
1 polymer ?
#
loop_
_entity_poly.entity_id
_entity_poly.type
_entity_poly.pdbx_seq_one_letter_code
_entity_poly.pdbx_strand_id
1 'polypeptide(L)'
;MSHVAAKPYPGPFEFSLKDCEPDLVDLPPGAMSHLRSEQDGLAEVFAELAASVPALGDEAGILPKVYQRLLDSNGSIDKLAIHEVVLAKALEVVRESRAKKVHERENDIASIVDTVKSRARRGADKALLNAFEKTIKYNAQIAEKAAKTRRKNAEKAKATPTTG
;
A
#
# COMPACT_ATOMS: atom_id res chain seq x y z
N MET A 1 -5.71 20.92 15.29
CA MET A 1 -5.01 19.67 14.93
C MET A 1 -6.05 18.57 14.90
N SER A 2 -6.42 18.04 13.73
CA SER A 2 -7.39 16.94 13.66
C SER A 2 -6.72 15.66 14.16
N HIS A 3 -7.10 15.19 15.34
CA HIS A 3 -6.63 13.91 15.85
C HIS A 3 -7.32 12.79 15.07
N VAL A 4 -6.57 12.08 14.22
CA VAL A 4 -7.08 10.87 13.57
C VAL A 4 -7.07 9.77 14.63
N ALA A 5 -8.24 9.39 15.13
CA ALA A 5 -8.38 8.29 16.08
C ALA A 5 -8.03 6.98 15.37
N ALA A 6 -6.84 6.43 15.66
CA ALA A 6 -6.42 5.12 15.16
C ALA A 6 -6.85 4.03 16.14
N LYS A 7 -7.48 2.97 15.63
CA LYS A 7 -7.75 1.75 16.41
C LYS A 7 -6.50 0.87 16.40
N PRO A 8 -6.19 0.14 17.49
CA PRO A 8 -5.17 -0.89 17.47
C PRO A 8 -5.47 -1.91 16.37
N TYR A 9 -4.43 -2.38 15.68
CA TYR A 9 -4.58 -3.42 14.67
C TYR A 9 -5.02 -4.73 15.36
N PRO A 10 -6.21 -5.29 15.01
CA PRO A 10 -6.73 -6.50 15.65
C PRO A 10 -6.29 -7.78 14.94
N GLY A 11 -5.55 -7.67 13.84
CA GLY A 11 -5.18 -8.80 12.99
C GLY A 11 -3.94 -9.55 13.49
N PRO A 12 -3.49 -10.56 12.72
CA PRO A 12 -2.34 -11.39 13.08
C PRO A 12 -1.03 -10.60 13.06
N PHE A 13 -0.11 -10.94 13.98
CA PHE A 13 1.24 -10.40 14.04
C PHE A 13 2.30 -11.33 13.45
N GLU A 14 1.91 -12.57 13.14
CA GLU A 14 2.76 -13.60 12.55
C GLU A 14 2.10 -14.12 11.27
N PHE A 15 2.90 -14.26 10.22
CA PHE A 15 2.46 -14.70 8.90
C PHE A 15 3.39 -15.84 8.45
N SER A 16 2.82 -16.96 8.02
CA SER A 16 3.56 -18.12 7.53
C SER A 16 2.97 -18.56 6.19
N LEU A 17 3.84 -18.79 5.22
CA LEU A 17 3.50 -19.33 3.89
C LEU A 17 3.97 -20.77 3.72
N LYS A 18 4.30 -21.45 4.84
CA LYS A 18 4.91 -22.78 4.81
C LYS A 18 4.00 -23.84 4.17
N ASP A 19 2.68 -23.66 4.27
CA ASP A 19 1.68 -24.54 3.69
C ASP A 19 1.57 -24.43 2.16
N CYS A 20 2.13 -23.39 1.56
CA CYS A 20 2.23 -23.19 0.11
C CYS A 20 3.69 -23.08 -0.39
N GLU A 21 4.69 -23.43 0.44
CA GLU A 21 6.12 -23.36 0.10
C GLU A 21 6.47 -23.95 -1.28
N PRO A 22 5.95 -25.13 -1.69
CA PRO A 22 6.26 -25.70 -3.01
C PRO A 22 5.73 -24.88 -4.20
N ASP A 23 4.74 -24.01 -3.99
CA ASP A 23 4.06 -23.24 -5.02
C ASP A 23 4.59 -21.80 -5.14
N LEU A 24 5.42 -21.35 -4.20
CA LEU A 24 5.97 -20.00 -4.18
C LEU A 24 7.08 -19.84 -5.22
N VAL A 25 6.95 -18.80 -6.05
CA VAL A 25 7.94 -18.44 -7.07
C VAL A 25 8.23 -16.94 -7.05
N ASP A 26 9.50 -16.58 -7.26
CA ASP A 26 9.93 -15.19 -7.46
C ASP A 26 10.11 -14.95 -8.97
N LEU A 27 9.15 -14.24 -9.56
CA LEU A 27 9.16 -13.96 -10.98
C LEU A 27 9.97 -12.68 -11.27
N PRO A 28 10.75 -12.65 -12.36
CA PRO A 28 11.51 -11.45 -12.70
C PRO A 28 10.58 -10.25 -13.00
N PRO A 29 11.06 -9.01 -12.83
CA PRO A 29 10.26 -7.82 -13.09
C PRO A 29 9.61 -7.84 -14.47
N GLY A 30 8.29 -7.61 -14.51
CA GLY A 30 7.51 -7.60 -15.76
C GLY A 30 7.04 -8.96 -16.26
N ALA A 31 7.46 -10.09 -15.66
CA ALA A 31 7.04 -11.42 -16.11
C ALA A 31 5.52 -11.67 -15.94
N MET A 32 4.87 -10.99 -14.99
CA MET A 32 3.44 -11.14 -14.75
C MET A 32 2.57 -10.70 -15.94
N SER A 33 3.05 -9.83 -16.82
CA SER A 33 2.21 -9.24 -17.89
C SER A 33 1.79 -10.21 -18.98
N HIS A 34 2.47 -11.35 -19.10
CA HIS A 34 2.21 -12.37 -20.12
C HIS A 34 1.56 -13.64 -19.55
N LEU A 35 1.31 -13.68 -18.24
CA LEU A 35 0.62 -14.80 -17.60
C LEU A 35 -0.86 -14.76 -17.94
N ARG A 36 -1.45 -15.94 -18.12
CA ARG A 36 -2.90 -16.06 -18.32
C ARG A 36 -3.61 -15.79 -17.01
N SER A 37 -4.75 -15.11 -17.08
CA SER A 37 -5.65 -14.94 -15.94
C SER A 37 -6.79 -15.94 -16.01
N GLU A 38 -7.43 -16.16 -14.86
CA GLU A 38 -8.77 -16.73 -14.81
C GLU A 38 -9.72 -15.98 -15.75
N GLN A 39 -10.68 -16.72 -16.31
CA GLN A 39 -11.71 -16.22 -17.20
C GLN A 39 -13.09 -16.47 -16.58
N ASP A 40 -14.07 -15.69 -16.99
CA ASP A 40 -15.46 -15.88 -16.59
C ASP A 40 -15.95 -17.30 -16.96
N GLY A 41 -16.70 -17.93 -16.06
CA GLY A 41 -17.25 -19.28 -16.25
C GLY A 41 -16.35 -20.43 -15.77
N LEU A 42 -15.20 -20.16 -15.14
CA LEU A 42 -14.30 -21.22 -14.65
C LEU A 42 -15.01 -22.24 -13.73
N ALA A 43 -15.91 -21.79 -12.86
CA ALA A 43 -16.67 -22.67 -11.97
C ALA A 43 -17.55 -23.68 -12.74
N GLU A 44 -18.16 -23.26 -13.84
CA GLU A 44 -18.97 -24.13 -14.71
C GLU A 44 -18.09 -25.16 -15.40
N VAL A 45 -16.89 -24.76 -15.85
CA VAL A 45 -15.89 -25.67 -16.43
C VAL A 45 -15.47 -26.73 -15.41
N PHE A 46 -15.18 -26.36 -14.16
CA PHE A 46 -14.85 -27.34 -13.12
C PHE A 46 -16.00 -28.30 -12.83
N ALA A 47 -17.25 -27.82 -12.81
CA ALA A 47 -18.42 -28.67 -12.63
C ALA A 47 -18.58 -29.67 -13.80
N GLU A 48 -18.41 -29.21 -15.03
CA GLU A 48 -18.43 -30.06 -16.22
C GLU A 48 -17.33 -31.12 -16.19
N LEU A 49 -16.09 -30.71 -15.91
CA LEU A 49 -14.94 -31.62 -15.85
C LEU A 49 -15.11 -32.66 -14.73
N ALA A 50 -15.63 -32.25 -13.57
CA ALA A 50 -15.89 -33.17 -12.46
C ALA A 50 -16.93 -34.23 -12.79
N ALA A 51 -17.94 -33.90 -13.61
CA ALA A 51 -18.95 -34.86 -14.06
C ALA A 51 -18.46 -35.72 -15.25
N SER A 52 -17.75 -35.12 -16.19
CA SER A 52 -17.45 -35.72 -17.49
C SER A 52 -16.16 -36.53 -17.51
N VAL A 53 -15.11 -36.10 -16.80
CA VAL A 53 -13.82 -36.82 -16.79
C VAL A 53 -13.94 -38.24 -16.23
N PRO A 54 -14.68 -38.51 -15.13
CA PRO A 54 -14.85 -39.88 -14.64
C PRO A 54 -15.59 -40.80 -15.62
N ALA A 55 -16.49 -40.25 -16.44
CA ALA A 55 -17.34 -41.02 -17.36
C ALA A 55 -16.71 -41.20 -18.74
N LEU A 56 -16.05 -40.18 -19.27
CA LEU A 56 -15.61 -40.08 -20.67
C LEU A 56 -14.11 -39.76 -20.82
N GLY A 57 -13.38 -39.61 -19.72
CA GLY A 57 -11.98 -39.16 -19.75
C GLY A 57 -11.06 -40.08 -20.55
N ASP A 58 -11.23 -41.39 -20.42
CA ASP A 58 -10.43 -42.38 -21.15
C ASP A 58 -10.69 -42.33 -22.66
N GLU A 59 -11.97 -42.21 -23.06
CA GLU A 59 -12.35 -42.08 -24.47
C GLU A 59 -11.86 -40.76 -25.07
N ALA A 60 -11.87 -39.69 -24.28
CA ALA A 60 -11.33 -38.39 -24.66
C ALA A 60 -9.79 -38.32 -24.64
N GLY A 61 -9.10 -39.40 -24.22
CA GLY A 61 -7.63 -39.43 -24.13
C GLY A 61 -7.06 -38.54 -23.02
N ILE A 62 -7.86 -38.18 -22.02
CA ILE A 62 -7.44 -37.36 -20.89
C ILE A 62 -6.67 -38.23 -19.90
N LEU A 63 -5.36 -38.02 -19.83
CA LEU A 63 -4.54 -38.73 -18.85
C LEU A 63 -4.94 -38.32 -17.41
N PRO A 64 -5.21 -39.26 -16.49
CA PRO A 64 -5.62 -38.94 -15.11
C PRO A 64 -4.68 -37.97 -14.39
N LYS A 65 -3.36 -38.07 -14.64
CA LYS A 65 -2.36 -37.15 -14.08
C LYS A 65 -2.53 -35.69 -14.51
N VAL A 66 -3.12 -35.44 -15.68
CA VAL A 66 -3.36 -34.07 -16.18
C VAL A 66 -4.54 -33.48 -15.45
N TYR A 67 -5.62 -34.24 -15.29
CA TYR A 67 -6.78 -33.82 -14.52
C TYR A 67 -6.43 -33.61 -13.04
N GLN A 68 -5.67 -34.52 -12.44
CA GLN A 68 -5.19 -34.34 -11.07
C GLN A 68 -4.35 -33.06 -10.92
N ARG A 69 -3.43 -32.80 -11.84
CA ARG A 69 -2.63 -31.56 -11.82
C ARG A 69 -3.48 -30.30 -11.91
N LEU A 70 -4.57 -30.32 -12.68
CA LEU A 70 -5.53 -29.19 -12.73
C LEU A 70 -6.15 -28.94 -11.36
N LEU A 71 -6.64 -30.00 -10.69
CA LEU A 71 -7.22 -29.90 -9.36
C LEU A 71 -6.20 -29.40 -8.32
N ASP A 72 -4.97 -29.93 -8.37
CA ASP A 72 -3.89 -29.53 -7.48
C ASP A 72 -3.55 -28.04 -7.67
N SER A 73 -3.40 -27.60 -8.93
CA SER A 73 -3.14 -26.18 -9.25
C SER A 73 -4.26 -25.26 -8.78
N ASN A 74 -5.54 -25.66 -8.94
CA ASN A 74 -6.66 -24.86 -8.44
C ASN A 74 -6.61 -24.73 -6.91
N GLY A 75 -6.37 -25.84 -6.20
CA GLY A 75 -6.24 -25.83 -4.75
C GLY A 75 -5.06 -24.97 -4.27
N SER A 76 -3.94 -24.96 -4.99
CA SER A 76 -2.81 -24.09 -4.68
C SER A 76 -3.12 -22.60 -4.93
N ILE A 77 -3.83 -22.28 -6.02
CA ILE A 77 -4.29 -20.91 -6.31
C ILE A 77 -5.20 -20.40 -5.18
N ASP A 78 -6.17 -21.20 -4.74
CA ASP A 78 -7.08 -20.82 -3.66
C ASP A 78 -6.34 -20.51 -2.34
N LYS A 79 -5.35 -21.34 -2.00
CA LYS A 79 -4.49 -21.11 -0.81
C LYS A 79 -3.69 -19.82 -0.94
N LEU A 80 -3.08 -19.58 -2.10
CA LEU A 80 -2.31 -18.37 -2.36
C LEU A 80 -3.18 -17.11 -2.28
N ALA A 81 -4.41 -17.16 -2.81
CA ALA A 81 -5.37 -16.05 -2.75
C ALA A 81 -5.75 -15.68 -1.30
N ILE A 82 -5.93 -16.67 -0.42
CA ILE A 82 -6.21 -16.42 1.00
C ILE A 82 -5.03 -15.69 1.66
N HIS A 83 -3.80 -16.16 1.42
CA HIS A 83 -2.60 -15.51 1.96
C HIS A 83 -2.40 -14.10 1.39
N GLU A 84 -2.70 -13.88 0.10
CA GLU A 84 -2.62 -12.57 -0.54
C GLU A 84 -3.48 -11.53 0.18
N VAL A 85 -4.73 -11.86 0.50
CA VAL A 85 -5.65 -10.96 1.22
C VAL A 85 -5.08 -10.56 2.58
N VAL A 86 -4.55 -11.53 3.32
CA VAL A 86 -3.99 -11.32 4.66
C VAL A 86 -2.73 -10.44 4.60
N LEU A 87 -1.82 -10.75 3.67
CA LEU A 87 -0.58 -9.98 3.47
C LEU A 87 -0.85 -8.57 2.96
N ALA A 88 -1.83 -8.39 2.07
CA ALA A 88 -2.24 -7.09 1.58
C ALA A 88 -2.71 -6.19 2.73
N LYS A 89 -3.53 -6.73 3.64
CA LYS A 89 -3.98 -5.97 4.82
C LYS A 89 -2.84 -5.66 5.78
N ALA A 90 -1.93 -6.61 6.01
CA ALA A 90 -0.75 -6.37 6.83
C ALA A 90 0.12 -5.24 6.27
N LEU A 91 0.36 -5.25 4.95
CA LEU A 91 1.10 -4.20 4.26
C LEU A 91 0.41 -2.84 4.33
N GLU A 92 -0.93 -2.80 4.19
CA GLU A 92 -1.73 -1.59 4.38
C GLU A 92 -1.51 -0.99 5.77
N VAL A 93 -1.65 -1.81 6.82
CA VAL A 93 -1.50 -1.36 8.21
C VAL A 93 -0.08 -0.86 8.51
N VAL A 94 0.95 -1.50 7.97
CA VAL A 94 2.33 -1.02 8.08
C VAL A 94 2.50 0.34 7.41
N ARG A 95 1.91 0.54 6.22
CA ARG A 95 1.96 1.82 5.50
C ARG A 95 1.23 2.93 6.25
N GLU A 96 0.04 2.64 6.77
CA GLU A 96 -0.75 3.58 7.59
C GLU A 96 -0.02 3.95 8.88
N SER A 97 0.51 2.96 9.60
CA SER A 97 1.28 3.17 10.83
C SER A 97 2.51 4.01 10.57
N ARG A 98 3.23 3.76 9.47
CA ARG A 98 4.38 4.58 9.04
C ARG A 98 3.95 6.01 8.76
N ALA A 99 2.86 6.22 7.99
CA ALA A 99 2.36 7.55 7.67
C ALA A 99 1.95 8.32 8.94
N LYS A 100 1.29 7.65 9.89
CA LYS A 100 0.95 8.22 11.20
C LYS A 100 2.19 8.62 11.99
N LYS A 101 3.20 7.74 12.07
CA LYS A 101 4.46 8.03 12.78
C LYS A 101 5.25 9.17 12.13
N VAL A 102 5.23 9.26 10.80
CA VAL A 102 5.79 10.42 10.08
C VAL A 102 5.02 11.68 10.48
N HIS A 103 3.69 11.68 10.43
CA HIS A 103 2.89 12.83 10.81
C HIS A 103 3.14 13.30 12.27
N GLU A 104 3.17 12.36 13.22
CA GLU A 104 3.53 12.62 14.62
C GLU A 104 4.90 13.31 14.72
N ARG A 105 5.92 12.75 14.07
CA ARG A 105 7.26 13.34 14.04
C ARG A 105 7.28 14.75 13.48
N GLU A 106 6.57 15.02 12.38
CA GLU A 106 6.53 16.38 11.80
C GLU A 106 5.84 17.39 12.74
N ASN A 107 4.81 16.96 13.49
CA ASN A 107 4.15 17.78 14.51
C ASN A 107 5.09 18.09 15.69
N ASP A 108 5.88 17.10 16.12
CA ASP A 108 6.88 17.28 17.18
C ASP A 108 7.97 18.28 16.74
N ILE A 109 8.46 18.15 15.50
CA ILE A 109 9.42 19.11 14.93
C ILE A 109 8.85 20.53 14.92
N ALA A 110 7.60 20.70 14.50
CA ALA A 110 6.94 22.01 14.52
C ALA A 110 6.87 22.59 15.94
N SER A 111 6.47 21.77 16.91
CA SER A 111 6.36 22.16 18.33
C SER A 111 7.72 22.56 18.93
N ILE A 112 8.79 21.86 18.56
CA ILE A 112 10.18 22.19 18.94
C ILE A 112 10.56 23.55 18.34
N VAL A 113 10.30 23.78 17.04
CA VAL A 113 10.62 25.05 16.37
C VAL A 113 9.88 26.22 17.01
N ASP A 114 8.59 26.06 17.32
CA ASP A 114 7.80 27.10 17.99
C ASP A 114 8.34 27.42 19.38
N THR A 115 8.74 26.39 20.13
CA THR A 115 9.38 26.55 21.44
C THR A 115 10.70 27.31 21.34
N VAL A 116 11.58 26.96 20.40
CA VAL A 116 12.86 27.63 20.16
C VAL A 116 12.64 29.10 19.79
N LYS A 117 11.75 29.37 18.82
CA LYS A 117 11.44 30.75 18.38
C LYS A 117 10.85 31.57 19.52
N SER A 118 9.94 30.99 20.30
CA SER A 118 9.32 31.64 21.46
C SER A 118 10.37 32.02 22.52
N ARG A 119 11.28 31.11 22.87
CA ARG A 119 12.36 31.38 23.84
C ARG A 119 13.36 32.43 23.34
N ALA A 120 13.81 32.32 22.08
CA ALA A 120 14.74 33.28 21.49
C ALA A 120 14.15 34.71 21.47
N ARG A 121 12.84 34.85 21.21
CA ARG A 121 12.14 36.15 21.26
C ARG A 121 12.06 36.73 22.67
N ARG A 122 11.78 35.90 23.69
CA ARG A 122 11.60 36.35 25.08
C ARG A 122 12.92 36.66 25.79
N GLY A 123 13.97 35.86 25.53
CA GLY A 123 15.26 35.97 26.20
C GLY A 123 16.31 36.82 25.45
N ALA A 124 15.97 37.38 24.29
CA ALA A 124 16.89 38.06 23.37
C ALA A 124 18.13 37.24 22.92
N ASP A 125 18.15 35.93 23.18
CA ASP A 125 19.26 35.06 22.85
C ASP A 125 19.16 34.54 21.40
N LYS A 126 19.83 35.24 20.50
CA LYS A 126 19.92 34.89 19.08
C LYS A 126 20.77 33.64 18.84
N ALA A 127 21.61 33.20 19.78
CA ALA A 127 22.43 32.00 19.62
C ALA A 127 21.56 30.74 19.53
N LEU A 128 20.40 30.73 20.18
CA LEU A 128 19.41 29.66 20.07
C LEU A 128 18.90 29.45 18.64
N LEU A 129 18.71 30.53 17.87
CA LEU A 129 18.25 30.39 16.49
C LEU A 129 19.33 29.77 15.60
N ASN A 130 20.60 30.13 15.83
CA ASN A 130 21.72 29.57 15.09
C ASN A 130 21.91 28.08 15.40
N ALA A 131 21.78 27.67 16.67
CA ALA A 131 21.90 26.28 17.08
C ALA A 131 20.85 25.35 16.43
N PHE A 132 19.65 25.87 16.14
CA PHE A 132 18.53 25.13 15.55
C PHE A 132 18.24 25.49 14.09
N GLU A 133 19.16 26.16 13.39
CA GLU A 133 18.95 26.70 12.05
C GLU A 133 18.41 25.65 11.05
N LYS A 134 19.01 24.46 11.03
CA LYS A 134 18.61 23.36 10.14
C LYS A 134 17.17 22.92 10.39
N THR A 135 16.76 22.78 11.65
CA THR A 135 15.42 22.37 12.04
C THR A 135 14.39 23.44 11.67
N ILE A 136 14.72 24.71 11.90
CA ILE A 136 13.87 25.85 11.51
C ILE A 136 13.71 25.89 9.99
N LYS A 137 14.80 25.75 9.24
CA LYS A 137 14.80 25.74 7.77
C LYS A 137 14.00 24.55 7.21
N TYR A 138 14.16 23.36 7.78
CA TYR A 138 13.38 22.18 7.39
C TYR A 138 11.88 22.41 7.61
N ASN A 139 11.47 22.87 8.80
CA ASN A 139 10.06 23.14 9.11
C ASN A 139 9.45 24.24 8.19
N ALA A 140 10.24 25.24 7.79
CA ALA A 140 9.80 26.30 6.89
C ALA A 140 9.43 25.81 5.48
N GLN A 141 9.95 24.67 5.03
CA GLN A 141 9.70 24.15 3.67
C GLN A 141 8.20 23.93 3.38
N ILE A 142 7.42 23.53 4.38
CA ILE A 142 5.97 23.33 4.23
C ILE A 142 5.27 24.68 3.95
N ALA A 143 5.63 25.71 4.71
CA ALA A 143 5.08 27.05 4.53
C ALA A 143 5.48 27.65 3.18
N GLU A 144 6.72 27.47 2.75
CA GLU A 144 7.22 27.91 1.43
C GLU A 144 6.46 27.23 0.28
N LYS A 145 6.25 25.91 0.36
CA LYS A 145 5.45 25.17 -0.61
C LYS A 145 4.01 25.68 -0.65
N ALA A 146 3.37 25.87 0.51
CA ALA A 146 2.02 26.39 0.59
C ALA A 146 1.89 27.80 -0.01
N ALA A 147 2.85 28.69 0.27
CA ALA A 147 2.90 30.03 -0.31
C ALA A 147 3.05 29.99 -1.85
N LYS A 148 3.94 29.12 -2.36
CA LYS A 148 4.12 28.91 -3.81
C LYS A 148 2.84 28.41 -4.48
N THR A 149 2.13 27.47 -3.85
CA THR A 149 0.84 26.97 -4.35
C THR A 149 -0.23 28.06 -4.34
N ARG A 150 -0.35 28.83 -3.24
CA ARG A 150 -1.30 29.97 -3.16
C ARG A 150 -1.05 31.00 -4.26
N ARG A 151 0.22 31.35 -4.50
CA ARG A 151 0.61 32.26 -5.59
C ARG A 151 0.22 31.72 -6.96
N LYS A 152 0.55 30.46 -7.25
CA LYS A 152 0.15 29.80 -8.52
C LYS A 152 -1.37 29.77 -8.72
N ASN A 153 -2.14 29.50 -7.67
CA ASN A 153 -3.60 29.48 -7.76
C ASN A 153 -4.17 30.90 -7.99
N ALA A 154 -3.61 31.92 -7.35
CA ALA A 154 -3.99 33.32 -7.59
C ALA A 154 -3.64 33.79 -9.01
N GLU A 155 -2.50 33.37 -9.56
CA GLU A 155 -2.10 33.65 -10.94
C GLU A 155 -3.04 32.94 -11.95
N LYS A 156 -3.38 31.66 -11.72
CA LYS A 156 -4.37 30.94 -12.54
C LYS A 156 -5.76 31.56 -12.47
N ALA A 157 -6.23 31.97 -11.29
CA ALA A 157 -7.53 32.61 -11.14
C ALA A 157 -7.61 33.98 -11.84
N LYS A 158 -6.49 34.71 -11.95
CA LYS A 158 -6.40 35.96 -12.71
C LYS A 158 -6.27 35.75 -14.22
N ALA A 159 -5.82 34.57 -14.65
CA ALA A 159 -5.62 34.22 -16.06
C ALA A 159 -6.87 33.61 -16.73
N THR A 160 -7.95 33.37 -15.99
CA THR A 160 -9.24 32.93 -16.52
C THR A 160 -10.22 34.10 -16.53
N PRO A 161 -10.20 35.00 -17.53
CA PRO A 161 -11.29 35.96 -17.71
C PRO A 161 -12.55 35.25 -18.18
N THR A 162 -13.66 35.62 -17.56
CA THR A 162 -15.05 35.38 -17.97
C THR A 162 -15.19 35.41 -19.49
N THR A 163 -15.42 34.25 -20.10
CA THR A 163 -15.98 34.20 -21.46
C THR A 163 -17.48 34.10 -21.27
N GLY A 164 -18.16 35.22 -21.56
CA GLY A 164 -19.61 35.28 -21.72
C GLY A 164 -20.06 34.71 -23.05
#